data_AF-A0A7X8ZX99-F1
#
_entry.id   AF-A0A7X8ZX99-F1
#
_cell.length_a   1.000
_cell.length_b   1.000
_cell.length_c   1.000
_cell.angle_alpha   90.00
_cell.angle_beta   90.00
_cell.angle_gamma   90.00
#
_symmetry.space_group_name_H-M   'P 1'
#
loop_
_entity.id
_entity.type
_entity.pdbx_description
1 polymer ?
#
loop_
_entity_poly.entity_id
_entity_poly.type
_entity_poly.pdbx_seq_one_letter_code
_entity_poly.pdbx_strand_id
1 'polypeptide(L)'
;MFNFYRMKFINPDQVRIKINKAVRKQVPFFFTVDYEMSEGLFLENPTNQKEILFQFNGKGNKPPEPDSSIKADTTTNPITEEEYRSKFE
;
A
#
# COMPACT_ATOMS: atom_id res chain seq x y z
N MET A 1 -18.84 -14.92 4.82
CA MET A 1 -19.00 -14.33 3.47
C MET A 1 -18.19 -13.04 3.44
N PHE A 2 -16.95 -13.09 2.97
CA PHE A 2 -16.11 -11.89 2.86
C PHE A 2 -16.46 -11.17 1.56
N ASN A 3 -17.21 -10.08 1.70
CA ASN A 3 -17.57 -9.24 0.57
C ASN A 3 -16.33 -8.40 0.23
N PHE A 4 -15.50 -8.87 -0.70
CA PHE A 4 -14.43 -8.05 -1.28
C PHE A 4 -15.10 -7.02 -2.17
N TYR A 5 -15.43 -5.84 -1.63
CA TYR A 5 -15.70 -4.68 -2.47
C TYR A 5 -14.40 -4.40 -3.21
N ARG A 6 -14.26 -4.90 -4.45
CA ARG A 6 -13.11 -4.55 -5.27
C ARG A 6 -13.12 -3.04 -5.45
N MET A 7 -12.18 -2.37 -4.80
CA MET A 7 -11.97 -0.93 -4.93
C MET A 7 -11.95 -0.53 -6.39
N LYS A 8 -12.79 0.44 -6.73
CA LYS A 8 -13.01 0.86 -8.10
C LYS A 8 -12.09 2.04 -8.43
N PHE A 9 -11.15 1.80 -9.33
CA PHE A 9 -10.40 2.88 -9.97
C PHE A 9 -11.34 3.73 -10.83
N ILE A 10 -11.11 5.03 -10.79
CA ILE A 10 -11.88 6.05 -11.49
C ILE A 10 -10.92 6.98 -12.23
N ASN A 11 -11.43 7.67 -13.26
CA ASN A 11 -10.66 8.68 -13.96
C ASN A 11 -10.23 9.83 -13.01
N PRO A 12 -9.03 10.42 -13.17
CA PRO A 12 -8.54 11.51 -12.33
C PRO A 12 -9.46 12.74 -12.21
N ASP A 13 -10.22 13.10 -13.23
CA ASP A 13 -11.20 14.18 -13.15
C ASP A 13 -12.32 13.87 -12.15
N GLN A 14 -12.72 12.59 -12.07
CA GLN A 14 -13.69 12.14 -11.06
C GLN A 14 -13.08 12.18 -9.66
N VAL A 15 -11.79 11.85 -9.51
CA VAL A 15 -11.06 12.03 -8.25
C VAL A 15 -11.10 13.50 -7.84
N ARG A 16 -10.79 14.43 -8.75
CA ARG A 16 -10.82 15.88 -8.51
C ARG A 16 -12.20 16.37 -8.07
N ILE A 17 -13.27 15.94 -8.75
CA ILE A 17 -14.65 16.29 -8.39
C ILE A 17 -14.97 15.81 -6.96
N LYS A 18 -14.57 14.58 -6.61
CA LYS A 18 -14.78 14.01 -5.28
C LYS A 18 -13.97 14.73 -4.20
N ILE A 19 -12.72 15.12 -4.47
CA ILE A 19 -11.91 15.96 -3.58
C ILE A 19 -12.66 17.26 -3.28
N ASN A 20 -13.10 17.98 -4.31
CA ASN A 20 -13.83 19.24 -4.13
C ASN A 20 -15.08 19.06 -3.26
N LYS A 21 -15.82 17.97 -3.46
CA LYS A 21 -17.00 17.66 -2.67
C LYS A 21 -16.66 17.35 -1.22
N ALA A 22 -15.61 16.56 -0.96
CA ALA A 22 -15.19 16.20 0.39
C ALA A 22 -14.64 17.41 1.16
N VAL A 23 -13.85 18.25 0.51
CA VAL A 23 -13.35 19.51 1.08
C VAL A 23 -14.52 20.42 1.48
N ARG A 24 -15.51 20.60 0.59
CA ARG A 24 -16.72 21.39 0.90
C ARG A 24 -17.51 20.84 2.08
N LYS A 25 -17.54 19.52 2.25
CA LYS A 25 -18.21 18.84 3.37
C LYS A 25 -17.35 18.73 4.63
N GLN A 26 -16.09 19.17 4.58
CA GLN A 26 -15.12 19.02 5.66
C GLN A 26 -14.97 17.59 6.18
N VAL A 27 -15.04 16.60 5.27
CA VAL A 27 -14.84 15.18 5.63
C VAL A 27 -13.41 14.75 5.33
N PRO A 28 -12.79 13.90 6.16
CA PRO A 28 -11.47 13.36 5.88
C PRO A 28 -11.52 12.42 4.67
N PHE A 29 -10.53 12.51 3.79
CA PHE A 29 -10.42 11.69 2.59
C PHE A 29 -8.96 11.32 2.29
N PHE A 30 -8.80 10.27 1.49
CA PHE A 30 -7.54 9.85 0.88
C PHE A 30 -7.75 9.72 -0.62
N PHE A 31 -6.76 10.11 -1.41
CA PHE A 31 -6.78 9.90 -2.85
C PHE A 31 -5.39 9.57 -3.36
N THR A 32 -5.35 8.90 -4.51
CA THR A 32 -4.15 8.70 -5.30
C THR A 32 -4.51 8.74 -6.78
N VAL A 33 -3.55 9.08 -7.60
CA VAL A 33 -3.59 8.93 -9.06
C VAL A 33 -2.34 8.19 -9.48
N ASP A 34 -2.41 7.49 -10.61
CA ASP A 34 -1.23 6.87 -11.20
C ASP A 34 -0.31 7.94 -11.82
N TYR A 35 0.91 7.52 -12.17
CA TYR A 35 1.91 8.40 -12.78
C TYR A 35 1.45 8.93 -14.16
N GLU A 36 0.75 8.11 -14.94
CA GLU A 36 0.27 8.47 -16.27
C GLU A 36 -1.00 9.32 -16.25
N MET A 37 -1.59 9.57 -15.08
CA MET A 37 -2.88 10.24 -14.92
C MET A 37 -4.00 9.57 -15.75
N SER A 38 -3.99 8.25 -15.82
CA SER A 38 -5.01 7.45 -16.49
C SER A 38 -6.10 6.99 -15.51
N GLU A 39 -5.73 6.75 -14.26
CA GLU A 39 -6.62 6.24 -13.23
C GLU A 39 -6.27 6.77 -11.84
N GLY A 40 -7.20 6.60 -10.92
CA GLY A 40 -7.03 7.03 -9.56
C GLY A 40 -8.09 6.46 -8.65
N LEU A 41 -7.95 6.81 -7.38
CA LEU A 41 -8.75 6.25 -6.32
C LEU A 41 -9.10 7.35 -5.33
N PHE A 42 -10.30 7.25 -4.76
CA PHE A 42 -10.82 8.19 -3.79
C PHE A 42 -11.57 7.46 -2.68
N LEU A 43 -11.19 7.71 -1.44
CA LEU A 43 -11.77 7.12 -0.24
C LEU A 43 -12.19 8.21 0.73
N GLU A 44 -13.44 8.17 1.20
CA GLU A 44 -13.89 8.94 2.36
C GLU A 44 -13.62 8.13 3.65
N ASN A 45 -13.34 8.83 4.76
CA ASN A 45 -13.03 8.20 6.05
C ASN A 45 -11.94 7.12 5.96
N PRO A 46 -10.75 7.46 5.44
CA PRO A 46 -9.76 6.48 4.99
C PRO A 46 -9.25 5.56 6.10
N THR A 47 -9.33 5.95 7.38
CA THR A 47 -8.91 5.12 8.51
C THR A 47 -9.85 3.94 8.78
N ASN A 48 -11.09 3.97 8.28
CA ASN A 48 -12.09 2.93 8.56
C ASN A 48 -12.06 1.75 7.58
N GLN A 49 -11.36 1.89 6.45
CA GLN A 49 -11.20 0.81 5.47
C GLN A 49 -9.94 -0.03 5.73
N LYS A 50 -9.92 -1.25 5.20
CA LYS A 50 -8.85 -2.24 5.39
C LYS A 50 -8.19 -2.71 4.08
N GLU A 51 -8.56 -2.13 2.95
CA GLU A 51 -8.11 -2.53 1.61
C GLU A 51 -6.83 -1.80 1.18
N ILE A 52 -6.66 -0.53 1.56
CA ILE A 52 -5.44 0.25 1.36
C ILE A 52 -4.84 0.56 2.70
N LEU A 53 -3.64 0.06 2.95
CA LEU A 53 -2.88 0.45 4.12
C LEU A 53 -2.03 1.69 3.80
N PHE A 54 -2.13 2.71 4.64
CA PHE A 54 -1.31 3.92 4.55
C PHE A 54 -0.80 4.33 5.93
N GLN A 55 0.32 5.04 5.94
CA GLN A 55 0.90 5.64 7.14
C GLN A 55 1.63 6.93 6.79
N PHE A 56 1.34 8.00 7.52
CA PHE A 56 2.00 9.29 7.43
C PHE A 56 2.43 9.73 8.84
N ASN A 57 3.72 9.92 9.06
CA ASN A 57 4.28 10.30 10.37
C ASN A 57 3.75 9.42 11.53
N GLY A 58 3.71 8.10 11.31
CA GLY A 58 3.21 7.13 12.28
C GLY A 58 1.68 7.01 12.38
N LYS A 59 0.90 7.89 11.75
CA LYS A 59 -0.58 7.86 11.77
C LYS A 59 -1.14 7.25 10.49
N GLY A 60 -2.15 6.40 10.60
CA GLY A 60 -2.81 5.78 9.45
C GLY A 60 -3.63 4.57 9.86
N ASN A 61 -3.92 3.69 8.90
CA ASN A 61 -4.60 2.42 9.17
C ASN A 61 -3.68 1.19 8.99
N LYS A 62 -2.40 1.40 8.65
CA LYS A 62 -1.39 0.34 8.68
C LYS A 62 -1.32 -0.23 10.11
N PRO A 63 -1.50 -1.55 10.30
CA PRO A 63 -1.28 -2.18 11.59
C PRO A 63 0.12 -1.88 12.12
N PRO A 64 0.32 -1.79 13.45
CA PRO A 64 1.67 -1.71 14.01
C PRO A 64 2.49 -2.90 13.51
N GLU A 65 3.75 -2.64 13.15
CA GLU A 65 4.65 -3.75 12.84
C GLU A 65 4.83 -4.59 14.10
N PRO A 66 4.87 -5.93 13.99
CA PRO A 66 5.23 -6.77 15.12
C PRO A 66 6.60 -6.34 15.63
N ASP A 67 6.80 -6.34 16.96
CA ASP A 67 8.06 -5.95 17.59
C ASP A 67 9.25 -6.59 16.87
N SER A 68 10.08 -5.76 16.24
CA SER A 68 11.24 -6.18 15.45
C SER A 68 12.44 -6.61 16.32
N SER A 69 12.19 -7.04 17.56
CA SER A 69 13.25 -7.60 18.42
C SER A 69 13.80 -8.92 17.87
N ILE A 70 13.14 -9.50 16.87
CA ILE A 70 13.69 -10.58 16.05
C ILE A 70 14.61 -9.95 15.01
N LYS A 71 15.92 -9.91 15.30
CA LYS A 71 16.92 -9.63 14.27
C LYS A 71 16.75 -10.68 13.17
N ALA A 72 16.54 -10.23 11.93
CA ALA A 72 16.62 -11.13 10.79
C ALA A 72 17.99 -11.83 10.84
N ASP A 73 17.99 -13.15 10.78
CA ASP A 73 19.23 -13.91 10.69
C ASP A 73 19.83 -13.65 9.30
N THR A 74 20.80 -12.75 9.25
CA THR A 74 21.54 -12.41 8.02
C THR A 74 22.72 -13.35 7.80
N THR A 75 22.81 -14.46 8.53
CA THR A 75 23.89 -15.42 8.38
C THR A 75 23.77 -16.09 7.02
N THR A 76 24.68 -15.77 6.12
CA THR A 76 24.85 -16.45 4.84
C THR A 76 25.78 -17.64 5.02
N ASN A 77 25.30 -18.83 4.66
CA ASN A 77 26.13 -20.02 4.44
C ASN A 77 26.27 -20.23 2.93
N PRO A 78 27.16 -19.49 2.24
CA PRO A 78 27.42 -19.74 0.83
C PRO A 78 27.98 -21.16 0.64
N ILE A 79 27.59 -21.79 -0.46
CA ILE A 79 28.24 -23.03 -0.91
C ILE A 79 29.69 -22.75 -1.27
N THR A 80 30.52 -23.79 -1.22
CA THR A 80 31.94 -23.68 -1.62
C THR A 80 32.08 -23.36 -3.11
N GLU A 81 33.24 -22.82 -3.52
CA GLU A 81 33.51 -22.54 -4.94
C GLU A 81 33.41 -23.83 -5.79
N GLU A 82 33.90 -24.95 -5.26
CA GLU A 82 33.88 -26.26 -5.90
C GLU A 82 32.44 -26.75 -6.16
N GLU A 83 31.56 -26.62 -5.17
CA GLU A 83 30.13 -26.94 -5.31
C GLU A 83 29.38 -25.98 -6.24
N TYR A 84 29.82 -24.73 -6.36
CA TYR A 84 29.24 -23.80 -7.33
C TYR A 84 29.63 -24.16 -8.76
N ARG A 85 30.90 -24.47 -8.99
CA ARG A 85 31.43 -24.84 -10.32
C ARG A 85 30.77 -26.08 -10.89
N SER A 86 30.50 -27.10 -10.08
CA SER A 86 29.86 -28.35 -10.52
C SER A 86 28.44 -28.20 -11.07
N LYS A 87 27.78 -27.05 -10.86
CA LYS A 87 26.45 -26.78 -11.43
C LYS A 87 26.48 -26.29 -12.88
N PHE A 88 27.66 -25.95 -13.40
CA PHE A 88 27.87 -25.38 -14.74
C PHE A 88 28.67 -26.31 -15.66
N GLU A 89 29.00 -27.52 -15.21
CA GLU A 89 29.46 -28.64 -16.03
C GLU A 89 28.31 -29.61 -16.31
#